data_AF-A0A920P9V4-F1
#
_entry.id   AF-A0A920P9V4-F1
#
_cell.length_a   1.000
_cell.length_b   1.000
_cell.length_c   1.000
_cell.angle_alpha   90.00
_cell.angle_beta   90.00
_cell.angle_gamma   90.00
#
_symmetry.space_group_name_H-M   'P 1'
#
loop_
_entity.id
_entity.type
_entity.pdbx_description
1 polymer ?
#
loop_
_entity_poly.entity_id
_entity_poly.type
_entity_poly.pdbx_seq_one_letter_code
_entity_poly.pdbx_strand_id
1 'polypeptide(L)'
;MKPHEILVVSGIGCSSNLPGYINAYGMHTLHGRSLAFATGAKMANHELNVIVTGGDGDGYGIGGNHFTHTARRNVDLTYIVMNNQIYGLTTGQISPTSREA
;
A
#
# COMPACT_ATOMS: atom_id res chain seq x y z
N MET A 1 10.73 -11.62 13.40
CA MET A 1 9.25 -11.61 13.43
C MET A 1 8.76 -12.94 12.89
N LYS A 2 7.78 -13.55 13.53
CA LYS A 2 7.15 -14.80 13.07
C LYS A 2 6.09 -14.46 12.02
N PRO A 3 5.82 -15.33 11.02
CA PRO A 3 4.84 -15.07 9.95
C PRO A 3 3.47 -14.58 10.42
N HIS A 4 2.97 -15.10 11.55
CA HIS A 4 1.66 -14.76 12.10
C HIS A 4 1.61 -13.41 12.84
N GLU A 5 2.75 -12.73 13.02
CA GLU A 5 2.86 -11.40 13.64
C GLU A 5 2.86 -10.27 12.60
N ILE A 6 2.78 -10.62 11.31
CA ILE A 6 2.95 -9.70 10.17
C ILE A 6 1.71 -9.74 9.28
N LEU A 7 1.24 -8.57 8.89
CA LEU A 7 0.23 -8.40 7.85
C LEU A 7 0.79 -7.51 6.74
N VAL A 8 0.88 -8.07 5.52
CA VAL A 8 1.25 -7.33 4.31
C VAL A 8 -0.01 -6.97 3.54
N VAL A 9 -0.26 -5.67 3.34
CA VAL A 9 -1.45 -5.15 2.66
C VAL A 9 -1.03 -4.45 1.38
N SER A 10 -1.71 -4.73 0.26
CA SER A 10 -1.45 -4.04 -1.01
C SER A 10 -2.71 -3.47 -1.66
N GLY A 11 -2.51 -2.47 -2.51
CA GLY A 11 -3.56 -1.90 -3.39
C GLY A 11 -3.60 -2.65 -4.71
N ILE A 12 -3.66 -1.98 -5.86
CA ILE A 12 -3.62 -2.62 -7.20
C ILE A 12 -2.48 -2.03 -8.04
N GLY A 13 -1.71 -2.88 -8.73
CA GLY A 13 -0.55 -2.50 -9.54
C GLY A 13 0.52 -3.59 -9.56
N CYS A 14 1.56 -3.43 -10.38
CA CYS A 14 2.68 -4.39 -10.41
C CYS A 14 3.35 -4.52 -9.03
N SER A 15 3.47 -3.40 -8.31
CA SER A 15 3.95 -3.31 -6.92
C SER A 15 3.11 -4.10 -5.92
N SER A 16 1.82 -4.30 -6.23
CA SER A 16 0.82 -4.80 -5.29
C SER A 16 0.74 -6.32 -5.23
N ASN A 17 1.54 -7.04 -6.01
CA ASN A 17 1.66 -8.49 -5.93
C ASN A 17 2.52 -8.96 -4.74
N LEU A 18 3.20 -8.05 -4.04
CA LEU A 18 4.15 -8.39 -2.98
C LEU A 18 3.57 -9.26 -1.84
N PRO A 19 2.30 -9.09 -1.38
CA PRO A 19 1.72 -10.01 -0.39
C PRO A 19 1.70 -11.48 -0.84
N GLY A 20 1.64 -11.75 -2.15
CA GLY A 20 1.69 -13.11 -2.70
C GLY A 20 3.08 -13.75 -2.68
N TYR A 21 4.14 -12.98 -2.39
CA TYR A 21 5.53 -13.44 -2.39
C TYR A 21 6.15 -13.51 -0.99
N ILE A 22 5.41 -13.12 0.05
CA ILE A 22 5.90 -13.09 1.43
C ILE A 22 5.16 -14.15 2.25
N ASN A 23 5.91 -14.95 3.03
CA ASN A 23 5.34 -15.92 3.96
C ASN A 23 4.84 -15.21 5.24
N ALA A 24 3.65 -14.61 5.17
CA ALA A 24 2.95 -13.90 6.25
C ALA A 24 1.44 -13.83 5.92
N TYR A 25 0.63 -13.24 6.81
CA TYR A 25 -0.73 -12.86 6.40
C TYR A 25 -0.65 -11.79 5.30
N GLY A 26 -1.38 -12.00 4.21
CA GLY A 26 -1.37 -11.13 3.04
C GLY A 26 -2.78 -10.73 2.62
N MET A 27 -2.99 -9.44 2.32
CA MET A 27 -4.25 -8.92 1.82
C MET A 27 -4.02 -8.07 0.57
N HIS A 28 -4.50 -8.58 -0.58
CA HIS A 28 -4.55 -7.82 -1.83
C HIS A 28 -5.92 -7.13 -1.90
N THR A 29 -5.93 -5.82 -1.70
CA THR A 29 -7.17 -5.04 -1.51
C THR A 29 -7.60 -4.33 -2.80
N LEU A 30 -8.36 -3.23 -2.69
CA LEU A 30 -8.79 -2.43 -3.82
C LEU A 30 -7.78 -1.32 -4.14
N HIS A 31 -7.83 -0.82 -5.37
CA HIS A 31 -6.94 0.22 -5.85
C HIS A 31 -7.01 1.47 -4.97
N GLY A 32 -5.87 1.87 -4.41
CA GLY A 32 -5.70 2.97 -3.46
C GLY A 32 -6.49 2.85 -2.16
N ARG A 33 -6.88 1.63 -1.76
CA ARG A 33 -7.57 1.38 -0.47
C ARG A 33 -6.74 0.62 0.55
N SER A 34 -5.49 0.30 0.21
CA SER A 34 -4.54 -0.41 1.07
C SER A 34 -4.35 0.26 2.43
N LEU A 35 -4.13 1.57 2.47
CA LEU A 35 -3.96 2.32 3.72
C LEU A 35 -5.25 2.41 4.56
N ALA A 36 -6.41 2.51 3.91
CA ALA A 36 -7.69 2.51 4.61
C ALA A 36 -7.93 1.16 5.31
N PHE A 37 -7.68 0.07 4.59
CA PHE A 37 -7.77 -1.29 5.13
C PHE A 37 -6.74 -1.53 6.25
N ALA A 38 -5.47 -1.16 6.00
CA ALA A 38 -4.37 -1.32 6.95
C ALA A 38 -4.60 -0.55 8.26
N THR A 39 -5.20 0.65 8.18
CA THR A 39 -5.62 1.41 9.36
C THR A 39 -6.62 0.61 10.19
N GLY A 40 -7.66 0.05 9.56
CA GLY A 40 -8.63 -0.80 10.26
C GLY A 40 -7.97 -2.03 10.89
N ALA A 41 -7.07 -2.70 10.17
CA ALA A 41 -6.36 -3.87 10.68
C ALA A 41 -5.48 -3.53 11.91
N LYS A 42 -4.72 -2.43 11.86
CA LYS A 42 -3.88 -1.98 12.98
C LYS A 42 -4.70 -1.55 14.20
N MET A 43 -5.88 -0.97 13.98
CA MET A 43 -6.81 -0.61 15.08
C MET A 43 -7.50 -1.83 15.69
N ALA A 44 -7.74 -2.88 14.90
CA ALA A 44 -8.33 -4.13 15.38
C ALA A 44 -7.34 -4.98 16.18
N ASN A 45 -6.04 -4.94 15.83
CA ASN A 45 -4.98 -5.64 16.53
C ASN A 45 -3.70 -4.79 16.57
N HIS A 46 -3.45 -4.16 17.72
CA HIS A 46 -2.30 -3.28 17.94
C HIS A 46 -0.95 -4.00 17.93
N GLU A 47 -0.91 -5.29 18.24
CA GLU A 47 0.32 -6.10 18.26
C GLU A 47 0.78 -6.52 16.85
N LEU A 48 -0.11 -6.38 15.85
CA LEU A 48 0.19 -6.77 14.48
C LEU A 48 1.16 -5.77 13.83
N ASN A 49 2.22 -6.29 13.23
CA ASN A 49 3.13 -5.49 12.41
C ASN A 49 2.53 -5.34 11.01
N VAL A 50 2.04 -4.15 10.69
CA VAL A 50 1.35 -3.89 9.43
C VAL A 50 2.31 -3.21 8.45
N ILE A 51 2.55 -3.88 7.33
CA ILE A 51 3.35 -3.39 6.21
C ILE A 51 2.42 -3.19 5.03
N VAL A 52 2.41 -1.98 4.48
CA VAL A 52 1.62 -1.63 3.31
C VAL A 52 2.56 -1.46 2.12
N THR A 53 2.15 -1.96 0.96
CA THR A 53 2.95 -1.89 -0.27
C THR A 53 2.07 -1.36 -1.40
N GLY A 54 2.55 -0.39 -2.16
CA GLY A 54 1.79 0.16 -3.29
C GLY A 54 2.69 0.87 -4.28
N GLY A 55 2.14 1.20 -5.44
CA GLY A 55 2.80 2.03 -6.44
C GLY A 55 2.58 3.51 -6.13
N ASP A 56 3.34 4.37 -6.78
CA ASP A 56 3.11 5.82 -6.76
C ASP A 56 1.71 6.19 -7.28
N GLY A 57 1.22 5.53 -8.34
CA GLY A 57 -0.15 5.71 -8.83
C GLY A 57 -1.24 5.24 -7.85
N ASP A 58 -1.03 4.11 -7.19
CA ASP A 58 -1.95 3.55 -6.19
C ASP A 58 -2.00 4.43 -4.93
N GLY A 59 -0.84 4.85 -4.44
CA GLY A 59 -0.69 5.59 -3.18
C GLY A 59 -0.90 7.09 -3.28
N TYR A 60 -0.31 7.72 -4.29
CA TYR A 60 -0.35 9.19 -4.47
C TYR A 60 -1.43 9.63 -5.47
N GLY A 61 -1.93 8.71 -6.30
CA GLY A 61 -3.07 8.96 -7.19
C GLY A 61 -4.39 8.75 -6.47
N ILE A 62 -5.10 7.68 -6.80
CA ILE A 62 -6.44 7.39 -6.24
C ILE A 62 -6.42 7.16 -4.70
N GLY A 63 -5.28 6.78 -4.14
CA GLY A 63 -5.07 6.61 -2.70
C GLY A 63 -4.68 7.88 -1.93
N GLY A 64 -4.46 9.01 -2.60
CA GLY A 64 -3.82 10.20 -2.00
C GLY A 64 -4.50 10.73 -0.73
N ASN A 65 -5.84 10.72 -0.70
CA ASN A 65 -6.58 11.13 0.50
C ASN A 65 -6.37 10.18 1.69
N HIS A 66 -6.26 8.87 1.44
CA HIS A 66 -5.97 7.91 2.50
C HIS A 66 -4.52 8.05 2.98
N PHE A 67 -3.57 8.35 2.09
CA PHE A 67 -2.19 8.63 2.44
C PHE A 67 -2.06 9.81 3.42
N THR A 68 -2.56 10.99 3.04
CA THR A 68 -2.48 12.20 3.86
C THR A 68 -3.13 12.00 5.23
N HIS A 69 -4.28 11.34 5.26
CA HIS A 69 -5.03 11.08 6.48
C HIS A 69 -4.43 9.99 7.38
N THR A 70 -3.76 8.99 6.81
CA THR A 70 -3.06 7.94 7.58
C THR A 70 -1.82 8.53 8.25
N ALA A 71 -1.04 9.32 7.49
CA ALA A 71 0.12 10.05 8.02
C ALA A 71 -0.30 11.04 9.12
N ARG A 72 -1.36 11.83 8.90
CA ARG A 72 -1.88 12.80 9.89
C ARG A 72 -2.30 12.14 11.20
N ARG A 73 -2.80 10.91 11.16
CA ARG A 73 -3.20 10.15 12.36
C ARG A 73 -2.03 9.46 13.05
N ASN A 74 -0.85 9.48 12.46
CA ASN A 74 0.33 8.76 12.95
C ASN A 74 0.02 7.28 13.25
N VAL A 75 -0.68 6.62 12.32
CA VAL A 75 -1.00 5.20 12.46
C VAL A 75 0.32 4.42 12.44
N ASP A 76 0.54 3.57 13.44
CA ASP A 76 1.74 2.73 13.56
C ASP A 76 1.75 1.61 12.51
N LEU A 77 2.19 1.97 11.30
CA LEU A 77 2.38 1.06 10.17
C LEU A 77 3.54 1.54 9.31
N THR A 78 4.08 0.64 8.49
CA THR A 78 5.09 0.99 7.48
C THR A 78 4.43 1.03 6.11
N TYR A 79 4.65 2.10 5.33
CA TYR A 79 4.20 2.16 3.94
C TYR A 79 5.39 2.23 2.97
N ILE A 80 5.51 1.22 2.11
CA ILE A 80 6.54 1.12 1.08
C ILE A 80 5.90 1.49 -0.27
N VAL A 81 6.24 2.69 -0.77
CA VAL A 81 5.82 3.14 -2.08
C VAL A 81 6.90 2.80 -3.11
N MET A 82 6.57 1.90 -4.04
CA MET A 82 7.43 1.52 -5.15
C MET A 82 7.24 2.53 -6.28
N ASN A 83 8.00 3.62 -6.23
CA ASN A 83 7.89 4.70 -7.20
C ASN A 83 8.65 4.37 -8.50
N ASN A 84 7.90 3.98 -9.53
CA ASN A 84 8.41 3.76 -10.89
C ASN A 84 7.97 4.87 -11.87
N GLN A 85 7.31 5.92 -11.40
CA GLN A 85 6.87 7.09 -12.17
C GLN A 85 5.94 6.77 -13.35
N ILE A 86 5.20 5.64 -13.31
CA ILE A 86 4.31 5.22 -14.38
C ILE A 86 3.28 4.17 -13.90
N TYR A 87 2.06 4.20 -14.44
CA TYR A 87 1.09 3.10 -14.24
C TYR A 87 1.46 1.88 -15.10
N GLY A 88 2.43 1.10 -14.63
CA GLY A 88 2.98 -0.03 -15.38
C GLY A 88 1.97 -1.15 -15.68
N LEU A 89 1.11 -1.50 -14.71
CA LEU A 89 0.16 -2.61 -14.86
C LEU A 89 -0.90 -2.34 -15.95
N THR A 90 -1.28 -1.07 -16.12
CA THR A 90 -2.32 -0.66 -17.05
C THR A 90 -1.77 -0.25 -18.41
N THR A 91 -0.54 -0.65 -18.75
CA THR A 91 0.14 -0.36 -20.03
C THR A 91 0.79 1.02 -20.17
N GLY A 92 1.20 1.65 -19.06
CA GLY A 92 2.20 2.72 -19.11
C GLY A 92 1.65 4.16 -19.14
N GLN A 93 0.52 4.43 -18.48
CA GLN A 93 0.00 5.80 -18.34
C GLN A 93 0.83 6.64 -17.37
N ILE A 94 0.75 7.96 -17.53
CA ILE A 94 1.38 8.97 -16.67
C ILE A 94 0.86 8.84 -15.23
N SER A 95 1.76 8.85 -14.26
CA SER A 95 1.47 8.80 -12.83
C SER A 95 1.65 10.18 -12.17
N PRO A 96 1.24 10.35 -10.90
CA PRO A 96 1.46 11.59 -10.14
C PRO A 96 2.93 11.97 -9.93
N THR A 97 3.86 11.07 -10.23
CA THR A 97 5.30 11.32 -10.06
C THR A 97 6.08 11.27 -11.38
N SER A 98 5.39 11.11 -12.52
CA SER A 98 5.99 11.26 -13.84
C SER A 98 6.56 12.68 -14.02
N ARG A 99 7.73 12.78 -14.64
CA ARG A 99 8.41 14.07 -14.88
C ARG A 99 7.74 14.92 -15.95
N GLU A 100 7.10 14.27 -16.92
CA GLU A 100 6.45 14.89 -18.08
C GLU A 100 5.10 14.20 -18.30
N ALA A 101 4.12 14.98 -18.74
CA ALA A 101 2.78 14.53 -19.11
C ALA A 101 2.67 14.38 -20.63
#